data_AF-A0A1G9TR73-F1
#
_entry.id   AF-A0A1G9TR73-F1
#
_cell.length_a   1.000
_cell.length_b   1.000
_cell.length_c   1.000
_cell.angle_alpha   90.00
_cell.angle_beta   90.00
_cell.angle_gamma   90.00
#
_symmetry.space_group_name_H-M   'P 1'
#
loop_
_entity.id
_entity.type
_entity.pdbx_description
1 polymer ?
#
loop_
_entity_poly.entity_id
_entity_poly.type
_entity_poly.pdbx_seq_one_letter_code
_entity_poly.pdbx_strand_id
1 'polypeptide(L)'
;MPDIEGQHEFYLGASAYEGGHISLTDAFDLGIILEYFRYIDVSDQNPQIGTQEDSKVLGGLYQLENRLRDSTIETPVTGQIVEFRTKLEAKYDSPEDTISDEDRNELGQNAGTWQHLLRRELSHEQRIPVSSSGLLDPNRLLNSPEELFDTYVWSWLDERPQNDLREACKTIVVDCSTSSVMLSLRAVEHCLRQWYEHQNEDLEAGAWGQVLDQLMQEYAEEEKKNDTVLTQLSDLPPVLSNLYYLKEKRNEVSHPERSPSAQEARRTLMIVAATITDIHTELREDLIPAVSDLNLDFASEDDDLTDVLVKLIDELDDGSGAKYDAIYRWGEQVGIHREVIEETIHDLLMSGYVYEPDYGRVKSI
;
A
#
# COMPACT_ATOMS: atom_id res chain seq x y z
N MET A 1 -10.40 6.66 -59.14
CA MET A 1 -9.54 6.45 -57.95
C MET A 1 -10.49 6.40 -56.77
N PRO A 2 -10.74 5.23 -56.19
CA PRO A 2 -11.68 5.10 -55.08
C PRO A 2 -10.98 5.31 -53.74
N ASP A 3 -11.77 5.84 -52.80
CA ASP A 3 -11.52 5.96 -51.37
C ASP A 3 -10.99 4.67 -50.75
N ILE A 4 -9.99 4.79 -49.89
CA ILE A 4 -9.65 3.79 -48.89
C ILE A 4 -9.90 4.44 -47.54
N GLU A 5 -11.02 4.05 -46.95
CA GLU A 5 -11.48 4.39 -45.61
C GLU A 5 -10.47 3.94 -44.55
N GLY A 6 -10.33 4.79 -43.54
CA GLY A 6 -9.41 4.63 -42.42
C GLY A 6 -9.70 3.39 -41.59
N GLN A 7 -8.67 2.58 -41.39
CA GLN A 7 -8.59 1.66 -40.27
C GLN A 7 -8.15 2.45 -39.04
N HIS A 8 -9.09 2.70 -38.13
CA HIS A 8 -8.78 3.04 -36.75
C HIS A 8 -8.16 1.82 -36.08
N GLU A 9 -6.83 1.80 -35.95
CA GLU A 9 -6.16 0.92 -34.99
C GLU A 9 -6.62 1.30 -33.58
N PHE A 10 -7.48 0.46 -33.01
CA PHE A 10 -7.71 0.41 -31.57
C PHE A 10 -6.41 -0.07 -30.90
N TYR A 11 -5.52 0.87 -30.59
CA TYR A 11 -4.50 0.68 -29.58
C TYR A 11 -5.22 0.58 -28.22
N LEU A 12 -5.70 -0.61 -27.88
CA LEU A 12 -5.93 -0.97 -26.49
C LEU A 12 -4.56 -0.90 -25.81
N GLY A 13 -4.39 0.12 -24.96
CA GLY A 13 -3.20 0.26 -24.13
C GLY A 13 -3.02 -1.01 -23.33
N ALA A 14 -2.08 -1.86 -23.73
CA ALA A 14 -1.53 -2.87 -22.88
C ALA A 14 -0.87 -2.11 -21.73
N SER A 15 -1.60 -1.97 -20.63
CA SER A 15 -1.02 -1.66 -19.33
C SER A 15 0.13 -2.64 -19.17
N ALA A 16 1.35 -2.13 -19.07
CA ALA A 16 2.51 -2.94 -18.77
C ALA A 16 2.31 -3.47 -17.35
N TYR A 17 1.58 -4.58 -17.23
CA TYR A 17 1.55 -5.36 -16.01
C TYR A 17 2.98 -5.77 -15.75
N GLU A 18 3.61 -5.13 -14.76
CA GLU A 18 4.88 -5.59 -14.23
C GLU A 18 4.65 -7.02 -13.77
N GLY A 19 5.25 -7.99 -14.47
CA GLY A 19 5.06 -9.41 -14.19
C GLY A 19 5.34 -9.69 -12.72
N GLY A 20 4.54 -10.57 -12.10
CA GLY A 20 4.71 -10.97 -10.71
C GLY A 20 5.74 -12.10 -10.56
N HIS A 21 6.26 -12.33 -9.36
CA HIS A 21 6.90 -13.62 -9.06
C HIS A 21 5.85 -14.74 -9.10
N ILE A 22 6.24 -15.94 -9.52
CA ILE A 22 5.34 -17.11 -9.47
C ILE A 22 4.97 -17.37 -8.00
N SER A 23 3.69 -17.22 -7.66
CA SER A 23 3.21 -17.50 -6.30
C SER A 23 3.29 -19.00 -5.98
N LEU A 24 3.10 -19.39 -4.72
CA LEU A 24 3.00 -20.82 -4.37
C LEU A 24 1.79 -21.48 -5.04
N THR A 25 0.69 -20.74 -5.20
CA THR A 25 -0.51 -21.21 -5.90
C THR A 25 -0.21 -21.42 -7.38
N ASP A 26 0.45 -20.48 -8.03
CA ASP A 26 0.85 -20.62 -9.44
C ASP A 26 1.79 -21.81 -9.63
N ALA A 27 2.80 -21.97 -8.77
CA ALA A 27 3.73 -23.10 -8.83
C ALA A 27 3.00 -24.44 -8.67
N PHE A 28 2.01 -24.50 -7.77
CA PHE A 28 1.19 -25.69 -7.56
C PHE A 28 0.34 -26.01 -8.79
N ASP A 29 -0.33 -25.01 -9.35
CA ASP A 29 -1.21 -25.21 -10.49
C ASP A 29 -0.43 -25.54 -11.78
N LEU A 30 0.71 -24.89 -12.01
CA LEU A 30 1.66 -25.27 -13.07
C LEU A 30 2.10 -26.73 -12.90
N GLY A 31 2.40 -27.14 -11.67
CA GLY A 31 2.75 -28.52 -11.33
C GLY A 31 1.64 -29.52 -11.67
N ILE A 32 0.38 -29.20 -11.34
CA ILE A 32 -0.77 -30.05 -11.67
C ILE A 32 -0.90 -30.25 -13.18
N ILE A 33 -0.84 -29.17 -13.96
CA ILE A 33 -1.03 -29.24 -15.41
C ILE A 33 0.12 -30.03 -16.05
N LEU A 34 1.37 -29.79 -15.63
CA LEU A 34 2.53 -30.53 -16.13
C LEU A 34 2.48 -32.02 -15.78
N GLU A 35 2.04 -32.37 -14.58
CA GLU A 35 1.84 -33.77 -14.18
C GLU A 35 0.71 -34.44 -14.96
N TYR A 36 -0.39 -33.72 -15.23
CA TYR A 36 -1.46 -34.20 -16.12
C TYR A 36 -0.91 -34.53 -17.50
N PHE A 37 -0.17 -33.60 -18.13
CA PHE A 37 0.43 -33.83 -19.45
C PHE A 37 1.46 -34.96 -19.46
N ARG A 38 2.26 -35.11 -18.39
CA ARG A 38 3.24 -36.20 -18.28
C ARG A 38 2.59 -37.59 -18.23
N TYR A 39 1.38 -37.68 -17.68
CA TYR A 39 0.65 -38.94 -17.51
C TYR A 39 -0.60 -39.05 -18.37
N ILE A 40 -0.74 -38.20 -19.39
CA ILE A 40 -1.96 -38.14 -20.20
C ILE A 40 -2.26 -39.48 -20.89
N ASP A 41 -1.24 -40.29 -21.22
CA ASP A 41 -1.38 -41.65 -21.75
C ASP A 41 -2.08 -42.63 -20.80
N VAL A 42 -1.93 -42.41 -19.49
CA VAL A 42 -2.40 -43.31 -18.45
C VAL A 42 -3.70 -42.80 -17.83
N SER A 43 -3.85 -41.48 -17.69
CA SER A 43 -4.97 -40.84 -17.03
C SER A 43 -6.19 -40.68 -17.92
N ASP A 44 -6.00 -40.56 -19.24
CA ASP A 44 -7.08 -40.37 -20.20
C ASP A 44 -6.85 -41.24 -21.45
N GLN A 45 -7.80 -42.12 -21.77
CA GLN A 45 -7.67 -42.97 -22.95
C GLN A 45 -7.89 -42.18 -24.23
N ASN A 46 -8.74 -41.14 -24.20
CA ASN A 46 -9.11 -40.34 -25.37
C ASN A 46 -9.09 -38.82 -25.07
N PRO A 47 -7.93 -38.26 -24.68
CA PRO A 47 -7.77 -36.84 -24.43
C PRO A 47 -8.15 -36.04 -25.68
N GLN A 48 -9.10 -35.14 -25.49
CA GLN A 48 -9.58 -34.25 -26.55
C GLN A 48 -8.70 -33.00 -26.61
N ILE A 49 -8.58 -32.41 -27.80
CA ILE A 49 -7.79 -31.19 -28.03
C ILE A 49 -8.36 -30.00 -27.27
N GLY A 50 -9.68 -29.82 -27.34
CA GLY A 50 -10.40 -28.74 -26.67
C GLY A 50 -10.13 -27.35 -27.23
N THR A 51 -10.37 -26.36 -26.39
CA THR A 51 -10.29 -24.93 -26.68
C THR A 51 -9.46 -24.21 -25.61
N GLN A 52 -9.24 -22.92 -25.78
CA GLN A 52 -8.58 -22.10 -24.78
C GLN A 52 -9.34 -22.04 -23.44
N GLU A 53 -10.67 -22.15 -23.46
CA GLU A 53 -11.53 -21.92 -22.30
C GLU A 53 -11.82 -23.20 -21.48
N ASP A 54 -11.58 -24.38 -22.05
CA ASP A 54 -11.84 -25.65 -21.37
C ASP A 54 -10.60 -26.20 -20.64
N SER A 55 -10.78 -27.27 -19.87
CA SER A 55 -9.68 -27.92 -19.12
C SER A 55 -9.04 -29.08 -19.89
N LYS A 56 -9.11 -29.07 -21.23
CA LYS A 56 -8.51 -30.10 -22.09
C LYS A 56 -7.08 -29.69 -22.48
N VAL A 57 -6.51 -30.31 -23.53
CA VAL A 57 -5.09 -30.14 -23.89
C VAL A 57 -4.73 -28.69 -24.21
N LEU A 58 -5.44 -28.02 -25.11
CA LEU A 58 -5.14 -26.63 -25.47
C LEU A 58 -5.35 -25.70 -24.29
N GLY A 59 -6.46 -25.83 -23.56
CA GLY A 59 -6.73 -25.00 -22.39
C GLY A 59 -5.66 -25.13 -21.30
N GLY A 60 -5.15 -26.34 -21.05
CA GLY A 60 -4.01 -26.53 -20.14
C GLY A 60 -2.73 -25.84 -20.64
N LEU A 61 -2.42 -25.89 -21.94
CA LEU A 61 -1.26 -25.21 -22.53
C LEU A 61 -1.41 -23.67 -22.44
N TYR A 62 -2.60 -23.14 -22.70
CA TYR A 62 -2.92 -21.73 -22.53
C TYR A 62 -2.76 -21.29 -21.06
N GLN A 63 -3.21 -22.09 -20.11
CA GLN A 63 -3.04 -21.79 -18.69
C GLN A 63 -1.57 -21.78 -18.26
N LEU A 64 -0.75 -22.73 -18.75
CA LEU A 64 0.69 -22.72 -18.51
C LEU A 64 1.34 -21.46 -19.11
N GLU A 65 1.02 -21.15 -20.37
CA GLU A 65 1.59 -19.99 -21.08
C GLU A 65 1.24 -18.69 -20.37
N ASN A 66 -0.03 -18.46 -20.06
CA ASN A 66 -0.48 -17.21 -19.43
C ASN A 66 0.23 -17.01 -18.08
N ARG A 67 0.25 -18.05 -17.23
CA ARG A 67 0.93 -17.96 -15.93
C ARG A 67 2.43 -17.69 -16.04
N LEU A 68 3.10 -18.30 -17.02
CA LEU A 68 4.53 -18.06 -17.21
C LEU A 68 4.80 -16.71 -17.86
N ARG A 69 3.93 -16.22 -18.75
CA ARG A 69 4.03 -14.89 -19.38
C ARG A 69 3.79 -13.77 -18.37
N ASP A 70 2.86 -13.97 -17.45
CA ASP A 70 2.54 -13.01 -16.39
C ASP A 70 3.59 -13.04 -15.26
N SER A 71 4.55 -13.98 -15.33
CA SER A 71 5.62 -14.11 -14.36
C SER A 71 6.92 -13.42 -14.77
N THR A 72 7.75 -13.04 -13.80
CA THR A 72 9.11 -12.54 -14.00
C THR A 72 10.14 -13.63 -14.33
N ILE A 73 9.73 -14.89 -14.45
CA ILE A 73 10.69 -15.98 -14.68
C ILE A 73 11.15 -15.98 -16.13
N GLU A 74 12.43 -15.68 -16.32
CA GLU A 74 13.12 -15.84 -17.61
C GLU A 74 13.36 -17.33 -17.90
N THR A 75 12.40 -17.96 -18.56
CA THR A 75 12.48 -19.38 -18.92
C THR A 75 12.22 -19.61 -20.41
N PRO A 76 12.99 -20.49 -21.08
CA PRO A 76 12.69 -20.89 -22.46
C PRO A 76 11.39 -21.71 -22.55
N VAL A 77 10.83 -22.16 -21.42
CA VAL A 77 9.64 -23.01 -21.35
C VAL A 77 8.42 -22.32 -21.97
N THR A 78 8.23 -21.02 -21.75
CA THR A 78 7.12 -20.27 -22.35
C THR A 78 7.15 -20.35 -23.87
N GLY A 79 8.33 -20.19 -24.48
CA GLY A 79 8.50 -20.31 -25.93
C GLY A 79 8.22 -21.72 -26.44
N GLN A 80 8.67 -22.74 -25.72
CA GLN A 80 8.44 -24.14 -26.08
C GLN A 80 6.95 -24.52 -25.99
N ILE A 81 6.23 -24.00 -25.00
CA ILE A 81 4.78 -24.20 -24.85
C ILE A 81 4.04 -23.55 -26.02
N VAL A 82 4.37 -22.30 -26.36
CA VAL A 82 3.75 -21.56 -27.48
C VAL A 82 3.98 -22.30 -28.81
N GLU A 83 5.20 -22.77 -29.05
CA GLU A 83 5.55 -23.51 -30.26
C GLU A 83 4.73 -24.81 -30.37
N PHE A 84 4.68 -25.59 -29.28
CA PHE A 84 3.93 -26.84 -29.26
C PHE A 84 2.41 -26.62 -29.39
N ARG A 85 1.86 -25.61 -28.70
CA ARG A 85 0.45 -25.22 -28.82
C ARG A 85 0.09 -24.85 -30.26
N THR A 86 0.88 -23.98 -30.89
CA THR A 86 0.67 -23.54 -32.28
C THR A 86 0.71 -24.72 -33.25
N LYS A 87 1.60 -25.70 -33.02
CA LYS A 87 1.64 -26.96 -33.79
C LYS A 87 0.33 -27.75 -33.66
N LEU A 88 -0.24 -27.87 -32.47
CA LEU A 88 -1.52 -28.56 -32.27
C LEU A 88 -2.68 -27.81 -32.93
N GLU A 89 -2.77 -26.49 -32.74
CA GLU A 89 -3.80 -25.65 -33.35
C GLU A 89 -3.80 -25.71 -34.88
N ALA A 90 -2.62 -25.86 -35.48
CA ALA A 90 -2.50 -26.02 -36.94
C ALA A 90 -2.84 -27.42 -37.44
N LYS A 91 -2.80 -28.45 -36.57
CA LYS A 91 -2.98 -29.85 -36.93
C LYS A 91 -4.42 -30.36 -36.71
N TYR A 92 -5.12 -29.80 -35.72
CA TYR A 92 -6.46 -30.23 -35.31
C TYR A 92 -7.47 -29.12 -35.56
N ASP A 93 -8.48 -29.41 -36.39
CA ASP A 93 -9.48 -28.43 -36.82
C ASP A 93 -10.69 -28.37 -35.88
N SER A 94 -10.89 -29.38 -35.03
CA SER A 94 -12.03 -29.47 -34.11
C SER A 94 -11.60 -29.61 -32.65
N PRO A 95 -12.25 -28.91 -31.70
CA PRO A 95 -11.99 -29.08 -30.27
C PRO A 95 -12.42 -30.46 -29.72
N GLU A 96 -13.22 -31.21 -30.47
CA GLU A 96 -13.63 -32.57 -30.11
C GLU A 96 -12.66 -33.64 -30.62
N ASP A 97 -11.68 -33.26 -31.44
CA ASP A 97 -10.68 -34.18 -31.96
C ASP A 97 -9.86 -34.80 -30.82
N THR A 98 -9.61 -36.10 -30.92
CA THR A 98 -8.72 -36.81 -29.99
C THR A 98 -7.27 -36.60 -30.41
N ILE A 99 -6.40 -36.23 -29.46
CA ILE A 99 -4.97 -36.10 -29.75
C ILE A 99 -4.36 -37.46 -30.12
N SER A 100 -3.58 -37.45 -31.20
CA SER A 100 -2.88 -38.63 -31.70
C SER A 100 -1.85 -39.15 -30.69
N ASP A 101 -1.61 -40.47 -30.69
CA ASP A 101 -0.63 -41.08 -29.79
C ASP A 101 0.78 -40.47 -29.95
N GLU A 102 1.16 -40.05 -31.16
CA GLU A 102 2.45 -39.40 -31.41
C GLU A 102 2.56 -38.05 -30.68
N ASP A 103 1.60 -37.14 -30.90
CA ASP A 103 1.63 -35.83 -30.24
C ASP A 103 1.43 -35.96 -28.72
N ARG A 104 0.69 -36.98 -28.29
CA ARG A 104 0.47 -37.29 -26.87
C ARG A 104 1.77 -37.69 -26.17
N ASN A 105 2.53 -38.60 -26.79
CA ASN A 105 3.86 -38.99 -26.31
C ASN A 105 4.83 -37.79 -26.31
N GLU A 106 4.79 -36.97 -27.36
CA GLU A 106 5.63 -35.77 -27.47
C GLU A 106 5.28 -34.74 -26.39
N LEU A 107 3.99 -34.49 -26.13
CA LEU A 107 3.51 -33.63 -25.06
C LEU A 107 4.00 -34.12 -23.69
N GLY A 108 3.94 -35.44 -23.43
CA GLY A 108 4.44 -36.02 -22.18
C GLY A 108 5.95 -35.82 -21.99
N GLN A 109 6.75 -35.99 -23.06
CA GLN A 109 8.19 -35.75 -23.04
C GLN A 109 8.53 -34.26 -22.85
N ASN A 110 7.80 -33.38 -23.54
CA ASN A 110 7.96 -31.93 -23.43
C ASN A 110 7.59 -31.46 -22.02
N ALA A 111 6.48 -31.93 -21.45
CA ALA A 111 6.07 -31.61 -20.09
C ALA A 111 7.11 -32.03 -19.05
N GLY A 112 7.73 -33.21 -19.20
CA GLY A 112 8.85 -33.63 -18.36
C GLY A 112 10.06 -32.70 -18.47
N THR A 113 10.38 -32.23 -19.67
CA THR A 113 11.46 -31.26 -19.91
C THR A 113 11.14 -29.90 -19.30
N TRP A 114 9.92 -29.39 -19.52
CA TRP A 114 9.44 -28.12 -18.95
C TRP A 114 9.47 -28.14 -17.43
N GLN A 115 8.99 -29.22 -16.81
CA GLN A 115 9.03 -29.41 -15.37
C GLN A 115 10.47 -29.37 -14.83
N HIS A 116 11.43 -30.00 -15.52
CA HIS A 116 12.83 -29.96 -15.11
C HIS A 116 13.43 -28.55 -15.17
N LEU A 117 13.16 -27.82 -16.26
CA LEU A 117 13.62 -26.44 -16.44
C LEU A 117 13.01 -25.50 -15.40
N LEU A 118 11.68 -25.52 -15.23
CA LEU A 118 11.00 -24.71 -14.23
C LEU A 118 11.48 -25.04 -12.82
N ARG A 119 11.64 -26.32 -12.48
CA ARG A 119 12.17 -26.73 -11.18
C ARG A 119 13.58 -26.20 -10.96
N ARG A 120 14.43 -26.20 -12.00
CA ARG A 120 15.78 -25.63 -11.90
C ARG A 120 15.70 -24.13 -11.62
N GLU A 121 14.93 -23.37 -12.37
CA GLU A 121 14.81 -21.92 -12.15
C GLU A 121 14.23 -21.61 -10.76
N LEU A 122 13.11 -22.25 -10.39
CA LEU A 122 12.47 -22.08 -9.08
C LEU A 122 13.36 -22.54 -7.91
N SER A 123 14.27 -23.50 -8.12
CA SER A 123 15.19 -23.96 -7.06
C SER A 123 16.29 -22.96 -6.72
N HIS A 124 16.55 -21.98 -7.58
CA HIS A 124 17.49 -20.88 -7.29
C HIS A 124 16.81 -19.70 -6.60
N GLU A 125 15.46 -19.66 -6.60
CA GLU A 125 14.71 -18.61 -5.91
C GLU A 125 14.76 -18.80 -4.40
N GLN A 126 15.12 -17.75 -3.67
CA GLN A 126 15.04 -17.73 -2.22
C GLN A 126 13.75 -17.03 -1.80
N ARG A 127 12.88 -17.77 -1.10
CA ARG A 127 11.63 -17.23 -0.56
C ARG A 127 11.78 -17.00 0.94
N ILE A 128 11.47 -15.78 1.38
CA ILE A 128 11.45 -15.44 2.79
C ILE A 128 10.03 -15.68 3.30
N PRO A 129 9.79 -16.64 4.20
CA PRO A 129 8.47 -16.86 4.75
C PRO A 129 8.06 -15.65 5.58
N VAL A 130 6.85 -15.16 5.34
CA VAL A 130 6.27 -14.07 6.11
C VAL A 130 5.44 -14.66 7.25
N SER A 131 5.82 -14.31 8.48
CA SER A 131 5.08 -14.75 9.67
C SER A 131 3.92 -13.80 9.96
N SER A 132 2.69 -14.30 9.86
CA SER A 132 1.52 -13.57 10.38
C SER A 132 1.46 -13.77 11.90
N SER A 133 1.76 -12.71 12.66
CA SER A 133 1.69 -12.73 14.12
C SER A 133 0.29 -12.36 14.65
N GLY A 134 -0.67 -12.06 13.76
CA GLY A 134 -2.03 -11.63 14.09
C GLY A 134 -2.16 -10.18 14.61
N LEU A 135 -1.07 -9.48 14.90
CA LEU A 135 -1.10 -8.09 15.35
C LEU A 135 -1.19 -7.11 14.18
N LEU A 136 -0.49 -7.41 13.08
CA LEU A 136 -0.46 -6.64 11.85
C LEU A 136 -0.65 -7.60 10.68
N ASP A 137 -1.43 -7.20 9.69
CA ASP A 137 -1.60 -7.95 8.44
C ASP A 137 -0.40 -7.68 7.52
N PRO A 138 0.45 -8.69 7.23
CA PRO A 138 1.60 -8.49 6.38
C PRO A 138 1.25 -8.03 4.95
N ASN A 139 0.08 -8.41 4.43
CA ASN A 139 -0.34 -7.98 3.10
C ASN A 139 -0.64 -6.49 3.07
N ARG A 140 -1.31 -5.98 4.11
CA ARG A 140 -1.55 -4.54 4.26
C ARG A 140 -0.23 -3.78 4.41
N LEU A 141 0.67 -4.25 5.27
CA LEU A 141 1.98 -3.62 5.46
C LEU A 141 2.82 -3.55 4.16
N LEU A 142 2.74 -4.55 3.29
CA LEU A 142 3.50 -4.57 2.04
C LEU A 142 2.90 -3.69 0.94
N ASN A 143 1.57 -3.69 0.82
CA ASN A 143 0.88 -3.13 -0.34
C ASN A 143 0.17 -1.80 -0.05
N SER A 144 -0.24 -1.58 1.20
CA SER A 144 -1.05 -0.42 1.62
C SER A 144 -0.64 0.08 3.02
N PRO A 145 0.64 0.44 3.23
CA PRO A 145 1.12 0.92 4.53
C PRO A 145 0.44 2.22 5.02
N GLU A 146 -0.16 2.99 4.11
CA GLU A 146 -0.99 4.15 4.42
C GLU A 146 -2.22 3.80 5.27
N GLU A 147 -2.75 2.57 5.19
CA GLU A 147 -3.88 2.11 6.02
C GLU A 147 -3.54 2.02 7.53
N LEU A 148 -2.28 2.29 7.92
CA LEU A 148 -1.91 2.48 9.33
C LEU A 148 -2.44 3.80 9.91
N PHE A 149 -2.90 4.70 9.06
CA PHE A 149 -3.31 6.05 9.40
C PHE A 149 -4.66 6.38 8.76
N ASP A 150 -5.33 7.40 9.30
CA ASP A 150 -6.41 8.05 8.56
C ASP A 150 -5.83 8.80 7.35
N THR A 151 -6.61 8.88 6.26
CA THR A 151 -6.17 9.43 4.98
C THR A 151 -5.56 10.82 5.10
N TYR A 152 -6.12 11.68 5.97
CA TYR A 152 -5.62 13.03 6.17
C TYR A 152 -4.27 13.07 6.90
N VAL A 153 -4.05 12.20 7.89
CA VAL A 153 -2.76 12.10 8.60
C VAL A 153 -1.68 11.65 7.63
N TRP A 154 -1.98 10.62 6.81
CA TRP A 154 -1.03 10.15 5.81
C TRP A 154 -0.71 11.21 4.76
N SER A 155 -1.73 11.95 4.33
CA SER A 155 -1.57 13.01 3.32
C SER A 155 -0.80 14.22 3.85
N TRP A 156 -0.89 14.50 5.15
CA TRP A 156 -0.10 15.55 5.80
C TRP A 156 1.40 15.22 5.85
N LEU A 157 1.77 13.94 5.87
CA LEU A 157 3.17 13.52 5.92
C LEU A 157 3.90 13.86 4.61
N ASP A 158 5.04 14.53 4.73
CA ASP A 158 5.97 14.73 3.62
C ASP A 158 6.45 13.38 3.02
N GLU A 159 7.00 13.44 1.80
CA GLU A 159 7.51 12.25 1.09
C GLU A 159 8.52 11.43 1.94
N ARG A 160 9.35 12.12 2.73
CA ARG A 160 10.39 11.48 3.55
C ARG A 160 9.81 10.58 4.65
N PRO A 161 9.01 11.05 5.62
CA PRO A 161 8.40 10.19 6.63
C PRO A 161 7.49 9.12 6.01
N GLN A 162 6.78 9.41 4.91
CA GLN A 162 6.03 8.37 4.20
C GLN A 162 6.93 7.24 3.70
N ASN A 163 8.06 7.56 3.06
CA ASN A 163 9.03 6.56 2.60
C ASN A 163 9.64 5.77 3.75
N ASP A 164 9.97 6.44 4.86
CA ASP A 164 10.46 5.80 6.08
C ASP A 164 9.46 4.76 6.62
N LEU A 165 8.17 5.11 6.67
CA LEU A 165 7.10 4.22 7.13
C LEU A 165 6.86 3.06 6.14
N ARG A 166 6.86 3.32 4.83
CA ARG A 166 6.79 2.27 3.79
C ARG A 166 7.93 1.26 3.94
N GLU A 167 9.16 1.73 4.14
CA GLU A 167 10.33 0.86 4.36
C GLU A 167 10.26 0.13 5.72
N ALA A 168 9.76 0.80 6.77
CA ALA A 168 9.57 0.18 8.08
C ALA A 168 8.57 -0.99 8.02
N CYS A 169 7.49 -0.84 7.25
CA CYS A 169 6.48 -1.87 7.01
C CYS A 169 7.03 -3.04 6.17
N LYS A 170 7.87 -2.77 5.17
CA LYS A 170 8.52 -3.84 4.40
C LYS A 170 9.54 -4.62 5.24
N THR A 171 10.37 -3.92 6.01
CA THR A 171 11.43 -4.54 6.81
C THR A 171 10.88 -5.38 7.96
N ILE A 172 9.76 -4.98 8.58
CA ILE A 172 9.15 -5.78 9.65
C ILE A 172 8.55 -7.09 9.16
N VAL A 173 8.06 -7.10 7.92
CA VAL A 173 7.47 -8.29 7.27
C VAL A 173 8.53 -9.37 7.01
N VAL A 174 9.77 -8.96 6.76
CA VAL A 174 10.94 -9.86 6.58
C VAL A 174 11.77 -10.02 7.86
N ASP A 175 11.16 -9.82 9.03
CA ASP A 175 11.76 -9.97 10.37
C ASP A 175 13.02 -9.11 10.64
N CYS A 176 13.22 -8.03 9.89
CA CYS A 176 14.28 -7.05 10.11
C CYS A 176 13.88 -6.02 11.18
N SER A 177 13.72 -6.52 12.42
CA SER A 177 13.15 -5.79 13.57
C SER A 177 13.87 -4.46 13.88
N THR A 178 15.20 -4.46 13.90
CA THR A 178 15.99 -3.24 14.16
C THR A 178 15.77 -2.17 13.10
N SER A 179 15.77 -2.56 11.82
CA SER A 179 15.56 -1.63 10.70
C SER A 179 14.16 -1.01 10.77
N SER A 180 13.14 -1.82 11.00
CA SER A 180 11.76 -1.34 11.14
C SER A 180 11.63 -0.30 12.25
N VAL A 181 12.20 -0.58 13.44
CA VAL A 181 12.19 0.37 14.55
C VAL A 181 12.93 1.65 14.20
N MET A 182 14.13 1.56 13.63
CA MET A 182 14.93 2.75 13.30
C MET A 182 14.27 3.64 12.24
N LEU A 183 13.65 3.04 11.22
CA LEU A 183 12.92 3.76 10.17
C LEU A 183 11.66 4.42 10.73
N SER A 184 10.88 3.69 11.53
CA SER A 184 9.68 4.24 12.21
C SER A 184 10.06 5.42 13.11
N LEU A 185 11.14 5.28 13.89
CA LEU A 185 11.64 6.35 14.74
C LEU A 185 12.11 7.56 13.92
N ARG A 186 12.72 7.36 12.75
CA ARG A 186 13.13 8.47 11.87
C ARG A 186 11.91 9.25 11.36
N ALA A 187 10.81 8.57 11.03
CA ALA A 187 9.57 9.21 10.61
C ALA A 187 8.95 10.09 11.70
N VAL A 188 8.81 9.57 12.94
CA VAL A 188 8.24 10.37 14.04
C VAL A 188 9.21 11.46 14.52
N GLU A 189 10.54 11.30 14.40
CA GLU A 189 11.50 12.39 14.67
C GLU A 189 11.23 13.59 13.75
N HIS A 190 10.93 13.30 12.49
CA HIS A 190 10.64 14.34 11.51
C HIS A 190 9.36 15.09 11.87
N CYS A 191 8.29 14.36 12.23
CA CYS A 191 7.02 14.95 12.66
C CYS A 191 7.18 15.79 13.94
N LEU A 192 7.98 15.31 14.91
CA LEU A 192 8.33 16.06 16.12
C LEU A 192 9.01 17.40 15.80
N ARG A 193 9.91 17.42 14.80
CA ARG A 193 10.60 18.65 14.39
C ARG A 193 9.63 19.63 13.75
N GLN A 194 8.75 19.16 12.87
CA GLN A 194 7.71 20.00 12.27
C GLN A 194 6.80 20.60 13.34
N TRP A 195 6.42 19.80 14.35
CA TRP A 195 5.64 20.30 15.48
C TRP A 195 6.36 21.39 16.26
N TYR A 196 7.64 21.19 16.57
CA TYR A 196 8.44 22.19 17.26
C TYR A 196 8.65 23.46 16.42
N GLU A 197 8.93 23.33 15.13
CA GLU A 197 9.06 24.45 14.18
C GLU A 197 7.81 25.32 14.17
N HIS A 198 6.63 24.69 14.20
CA HIS A 198 5.36 25.39 14.25
C HIS A 198 5.20 26.23 15.52
N GLN A 199 5.66 25.73 16.68
CA GLN A 199 5.54 26.43 17.96
C GLN A 199 6.54 27.58 18.13
N ASN A 200 7.76 27.43 17.62
CA ASN A 200 8.89 28.27 18.05
C ASN A 200 9.48 29.20 16.98
N GLU A 201 8.96 29.21 15.75
CA GLU A 201 9.38 30.03 14.56
C GLU A 201 10.88 29.94 14.16
N ASP A 202 11.79 29.49 15.04
CA ASP A 202 13.23 29.45 14.89
C ASP A 202 13.78 28.08 15.31
N LEU A 203 14.36 27.36 14.36
CA LEU A 203 15.13 26.14 14.65
C LEU A 203 16.63 26.46 14.68
N GLU A 204 17.20 26.49 15.89
CA GLU A 204 18.54 25.93 16.02
C GLU A 204 18.38 24.40 15.98
N ALA A 205 18.92 23.76 14.94
CA ALA A 205 18.78 22.33 14.64
C ALA A 205 19.30 21.41 15.77
N GLY A 206 18.52 21.27 16.84
CA GLY A 206 18.83 20.44 17.99
C GLY A 206 18.65 18.95 17.70
N ALA A 207 19.30 18.10 18.48
CA ALA A 207 19.02 16.67 18.48
C ALA A 207 17.60 16.40 19.00
N TRP A 208 16.96 15.26 18.63
CA TRP A 208 15.63 14.86 19.14
C TRP A 208 15.47 15.16 20.63
N GLY A 209 16.44 14.74 21.44
CA GLY A 209 16.38 14.92 22.88
C GLY A 209 16.20 16.38 23.28
N GLN A 210 16.90 17.31 22.63
CA GLN A 210 16.80 18.74 22.92
C GLN A 210 15.43 19.30 22.52
N VAL A 211 14.92 18.93 21.33
CA VAL A 211 13.61 19.35 20.84
C VAL A 211 12.50 18.89 21.79
N LEU A 212 12.54 17.61 22.20
CA LEU A 212 11.57 17.06 23.13
C LEU A 212 11.65 17.71 24.52
N ASP A 213 12.86 17.89 25.04
CA ASP A 213 13.06 18.49 26.36
C ASP A 213 12.56 19.96 26.39
N GLN A 214 12.69 20.69 25.27
CA GLN A 214 12.16 22.06 25.10
C GLN A 214 10.62 22.07 25.07
N LEU A 215 9.98 21.21 24.26
CA LEU A 215 8.52 21.09 24.25
C LEU A 215 7.97 20.73 25.64
N MET A 216 8.57 19.75 26.31
CA MET A 216 8.15 19.39 27.67
C MET A 216 8.26 20.57 28.65
N GLN A 217 9.22 21.47 28.46
CA GLN A 217 9.39 22.66 29.29
C GLN A 217 8.33 23.74 29.01
N GLU A 218 7.82 23.84 27.78
CA GLU A 218 6.73 24.76 27.41
C GLU A 218 5.40 24.34 28.04
N TYR A 219 5.12 23.04 28.07
CA TYR A 219 3.93 22.49 28.73
C TYR A 219 4.05 22.43 30.26
N ALA A 220 5.26 22.55 30.82
CA ALA A 220 5.46 22.51 32.26
C ALA A 220 5.09 23.85 32.93
N GLU A 221 4.11 23.81 33.84
CA GLU A 221 3.77 24.93 34.73
C GLU A 221 5.02 25.45 35.47
N GLU A 222 5.15 26.79 35.62
CA GLU A 222 6.34 27.41 36.24
C GLU A 222 6.68 26.85 37.64
N GLU A 223 5.67 26.44 38.40
CA GLU A 223 5.84 25.88 39.75
C GLU A 223 6.44 24.46 39.74
N LYS A 224 6.36 23.72 38.63
CA LYS A 224 6.78 22.30 38.51
C LYS A 224 8.07 22.10 37.70
N LYS A 225 8.74 23.19 37.31
CA LYS A 225 10.02 23.13 36.55
C LYS A 225 11.16 22.44 37.31
N ASN A 226 11.04 22.26 38.63
CA ASN A 226 12.02 21.57 39.47
C ASN A 226 11.68 20.10 39.79
N ASP A 227 10.55 19.58 39.31
CA ASP A 227 10.16 18.20 39.56
C ASP A 227 10.96 17.19 38.72
N THR A 228 10.96 15.92 39.14
CA THR A 228 11.59 14.86 38.36
C THR A 228 10.84 14.65 37.04
N VAL A 229 11.56 14.28 35.97
CA VAL A 229 11.00 13.99 34.64
C VAL A 229 9.80 13.05 34.71
N LEU A 230 9.87 12.01 35.58
CA LEU A 230 8.77 11.06 35.75
C LEU A 230 7.49 11.68 36.34
N THR A 231 7.63 12.69 37.19
CA THR A 231 6.51 13.43 37.80
C THR A 231 5.92 14.43 36.80
N GLN A 232 6.77 15.02 35.96
CA GLN A 232 6.31 15.91 34.89
C GLN A 232 5.49 15.13 33.85
N LEU A 233 5.89 13.91 33.50
CA LEU A 233 5.18 13.08 32.52
C LEU A 233 3.72 12.76 32.88
N SER A 234 3.31 12.78 34.15
CA SER A 234 1.90 12.53 34.51
C SER A 234 0.97 13.68 34.13
N ASP A 235 1.51 14.88 33.98
CA ASP A 235 0.76 16.11 33.74
C ASP A 235 0.88 16.59 32.29
N LEU A 236 1.73 15.92 31.48
CA LEU A 236 1.96 16.26 30.08
C LEU A 236 0.94 15.57 29.16
N PRO A 237 0.65 16.17 27.99
CA PRO A 237 -0.09 15.51 26.93
C PRO A 237 0.42 14.09 26.63
N PRO A 238 -0.48 13.12 26.35
CA PRO A 238 -0.10 11.74 26.03
C PRO A 238 0.97 11.62 24.94
N VAL A 239 0.92 12.51 23.94
CA VAL A 239 1.91 12.57 22.84
C VAL A 239 3.35 12.74 23.34
N LEU A 240 3.59 13.58 24.36
CA LEU A 240 4.92 13.81 24.91
C LEU A 240 5.42 12.60 25.70
N SER A 241 4.52 11.89 26.38
CA SER A 241 4.85 10.64 27.06
C SER A 241 5.26 9.55 26.06
N ASN A 242 4.54 9.43 24.93
CA ASN A 242 4.90 8.51 23.86
C ASN A 242 6.24 8.87 23.22
N LEU A 243 6.48 10.15 22.93
CA LEU A 243 7.76 10.63 22.38
C LEU A 243 8.94 10.38 23.31
N TYR A 244 8.75 10.53 24.62
CA TYR A 244 9.79 10.18 25.60
C TYR A 244 10.10 8.69 25.59
N TYR A 245 9.07 7.83 25.56
CA TYR A 245 9.26 6.40 25.41
C TYR A 245 10.01 6.04 24.11
N LEU A 246 9.65 6.66 22.99
CA LEU A 246 10.29 6.44 21.69
C LEU A 246 11.75 6.92 21.64
N LYS A 247 12.08 8.02 22.33
CA LYS A 247 13.46 8.48 22.56
C LYS A 247 14.28 7.43 23.29
N GLU A 248 13.75 6.86 24.38
CA GLU A 248 14.43 5.78 25.11
C GLU A 248 14.58 4.53 24.25
N LYS A 249 13.55 4.20 23.45
CA LYS A 249 13.63 3.06 22.53
C LYS A 249 14.71 3.26 21.47
N ARG A 250 14.84 4.48 20.91
CA ARG A 250 15.92 4.85 19.99
C ARG A 250 17.29 4.62 20.60
N ASN A 251 17.50 5.10 21.83
CA ASN A 251 18.76 4.93 22.56
C ASN A 251 19.08 3.45 22.77
N GLU A 252 18.08 2.64 23.11
CA GLU A 252 18.22 1.20 23.26
C GLU A 252 18.64 0.53 21.94
N VAL A 253 17.90 0.74 20.84
CA VAL A 253 18.17 0.06 19.56
C VAL A 253 19.41 0.56 18.83
N SER A 254 19.91 1.75 19.19
CA SER A 254 21.18 2.28 18.68
C SER A 254 22.40 1.60 19.32
N HIS A 255 22.21 0.85 20.42
CA HIS A 255 23.29 0.15 21.08
C HIS A 255 23.59 -1.18 20.35
N PRO A 256 24.84 -1.48 19.94
CA PRO A 256 25.15 -2.66 19.10
C PRO A 256 24.75 -4.01 19.70
N GLU A 257 24.72 -4.08 21.03
CA GLU A 257 24.40 -5.29 21.81
C GLU A 257 22.90 -5.45 22.13
N ARG A 258 22.07 -4.53 21.65
CA ARG A 258 20.61 -4.54 21.86
C ARG A 258 19.92 -4.64 20.53
N SER A 259 18.89 -5.46 20.45
CA SER A 259 18.06 -5.58 19.26
C SER A 259 16.63 -5.86 19.69
N PRO A 260 15.65 -5.17 19.10
CA PRO A 260 14.26 -5.39 19.44
C PRO A 260 13.83 -6.77 18.92
N SER A 261 12.97 -7.45 19.69
CA SER A 261 12.27 -8.62 19.18
C SER A 261 11.28 -8.22 18.08
N ALA A 262 10.87 -9.17 17.23
CA ALA A 262 9.85 -8.91 16.21
C ALA A 262 8.53 -8.40 16.81
N GLN A 263 8.15 -8.86 18.00
CA GLN A 263 6.96 -8.37 18.69
C GLN A 263 7.14 -6.93 19.19
N GLU A 264 8.32 -6.60 19.71
CA GLU A 264 8.64 -5.23 20.12
C GLU A 264 8.64 -4.29 18.92
N ALA A 265 9.24 -4.67 17.79
CA ALA A 265 9.23 -3.86 16.59
C ALA A 265 7.81 -3.54 16.11
N ARG A 266 6.89 -4.53 16.14
CA ARG A 266 5.50 -4.33 15.71
C ARG A 266 4.75 -3.38 16.64
N ARG A 267 4.96 -3.52 17.95
CA ARG A 267 4.40 -2.59 18.94
C ARG A 267 4.98 -1.19 18.77
N THR A 268 6.28 -1.06 18.53
CA THR A 268 6.91 0.23 18.30
C THR A 268 6.38 0.90 17.03
N LEU A 269 6.17 0.17 15.94
CA LEU A 269 5.54 0.69 14.72
C LEU A 269 4.13 1.23 15.01
N MET A 270 3.31 0.49 15.77
CA MET A 270 1.97 0.94 16.17
C MET A 270 2.00 2.18 17.07
N ILE A 271 2.91 2.23 18.04
CA ILE A 271 3.08 3.40 18.91
C ILE A 271 3.55 4.60 18.08
N VAL A 272 4.46 4.40 17.12
CA VAL A 272 4.89 5.45 16.19
C VAL A 272 3.71 5.97 15.37
N ALA A 273 2.90 5.08 14.78
CA ALA A 273 1.74 5.49 14.00
C ALA A 273 0.77 6.32 14.84
N ALA A 274 0.41 5.83 16.03
CA ALA A 274 -0.44 6.58 16.97
C ALA A 274 0.17 7.93 17.37
N THR A 275 1.48 7.97 17.67
CA THR A 275 2.17 9.22 18.07
C THR A 275 2.19 10.24 16.93
N ILE A 276 2.34 9.80 15.67
CA ILE A 276 2.27 10.69 14.51
C ILE A 276 0.86 11.26 14.36
N THR A 277 -0.18 10.45 14.54
CA THR A 277 -1.58 10.92 14.58
C THR A 277 -1.79 11.93 15.71
N ASP A 278 -1.28 11.66 16.91
CA ASP A 278 -1.39 12.58 18.05
C ASP A 278 -0.68 13.92 17.76
N ILE A 279 0.53 13.91 17.17
CA ILE A 279 1.25 15.13 16.77
C ILE A 279 0.44 15.93 15.76
N HIS A 280 -0.15 15.25 14.77
CA HIS A 280 -0.99 15.91 13.77
C HIS A 280 -2.22 16.56 14.43
N THR A 281 -2.86 15.90 15.39
CA THR A 281 -4.00 16.46 16.13
C THR A 281 -3.59 17.72 16.90
N GLU A 282 -2.49 17.70 17.65
CA GLU A 282 -2.00 18.87 18.39
C GLU A 282 -1.69 20.04 17.44
N LEU A 283 -1.03 19.78 16.30
CA LEU A 283 -0.78 20.81 15.27
C LEU A 283 -2.08 21.39 14.69
N ARG A 284 -3.09 20.54 14.47
CA ARG A 284 -4.36 20.96 13.91
C ARG A 284 -5.18 21.80 14.91
N GLU A 285 -5.19 21.42 16.18
CA GLU A 285 -5.88 22.17 17.24
C GLU A 285 -5.36 23.60 17.36
N ASP A 286 -4.08 23.84 17.07
CA ASP A 286 -3.50 25.20 17.03
C ASP A 286 -3.84 25.97 15.75
N LEU A 287 -4.05 25.27 14.63
CA LEU A 287 -4.39 25.88 13.33
C LEU A 287 -5.87 26.28 13.23
N ILE A 288 -6.80 25.51 13.80
CA ILE A 288 -8.25 25.76 13.71
C ILE A 288 -8.65 27.15 14.28
N PRO A 289 -8.13 27.62 15.43
CA PRO A 289 -8.43 28.94 15.97
C PRO A 289 -7.93 30.10 15.08
N ALA A 290 -6.91 29.87 14.25
CA ALA A 290 -6.24 30.93 13.49
C ALA A 290 -6.87 31.19 12.11
N VAL A 291 -7.65 30.24 11.56
CA VAL A 291 -7.97 30.23 10.12
C VAL A 291 -9.32 30.88 9.76
N SER A 292 -10.33 30.97 10.65
CA SER A 292 -11.56 31.70 10.31
C SER A 292 -12.55 31.84 11.47
N ASP A 293 -13.44 32.83 11.43
CA ASP A 293 -14.66 32.95 12.27
C ASP A 293 -15.65 31.76 12.15
N LEU A 294 -15.27 30.67 11.48
CA LEU A 294 -16.08 29.47 11.26
C LEU A 294 -15.96 28.56 12.49
N ASN A 295 -17.07 28.32 13.16
CA ASN A 295 -17.14 27.52 14.38
C ASN A 295 -17.36 26.04 14.03
N LEU A 296 -16.38 25.45 13.35
CA LEU A 296 -16.41 24.03 13.01
C LEU A 296 -15.98 23.22 14.23
N ASP A 297 -16.97 22.63 14.93
CA ASP A 297 -16.73 21.73 16.06
C ASP A 297 -16.23 20.37 15.52
N PHE A 298 -14.92 20.20 15.51
CA PHE A 298 -14.20 19.00 15.07
C PHE A 298 -13.97 17.99 16.20
N ALA A 299 -14.71 18.09 17.31
CA ALA A 299 -14.40 17.37 18.55
C ALA A 299 -14.68 15.85 18.54
N SER A 300 -15.16 15.25 17.45
CA SER A 300 -15.27 13.78 17.36
C SER A 300 -14.04 13.18 16.71
N GLU A 301 -13.33 12.34 17.46
CA GLU A 301 -12.28 11.41 16.98
C GLU A 301 -12.75 10.47 15.85
N ASP A 302 -14.06 10.44 15.55
CA ASP A 302 -14.70 9.59 14.54
C ASP A 302 -15.06 10.33 13.22
N ASP A 303 -14.83 11.64 13.10
CA ASP A 303 -15.21 12.37 11.89
C ASP A 303 -14.22 12.07 10.75
N ASP A 304 -14.66 11.28 9.76
CA ASP A 304 -13.91 11.07 8.52
C ASP A 304 -13.84 12.37 7.70
N LEU A 305 -12.84 12.51 6.82
CA LEU A 305 -12.64 13.69 5.97
C LEU A 305 -13.92 14.11 5.21
N THR A 306 -14.74 13.13 4.83
CA THR A 306 -16.07 13.25 4.24
C THR A 306 -16.98 14.11 5.12
N ASP A 307 -17.10 13.79 6.41
CA ASP A 307 -17.94 14.54 7.37
C ASP A 307 -17.40 15.95 7.59
N VAL A 308 -16.07 16.07 7.69
CA VAL A 308 -15.37 17.35 7.80
C VAL A 308 -15.67 18.25 6.58
N LEU A 309 -15.59 17.71 5.37
CA LEU A 309 -15.86 18.46 4.15
C LEU A 309 -17.34 18.81 4.01
N VAL A 310 -18.27 17.95 4.42
CA VAL A 310 -19.70 18.28 4.43
C VAL A 310 -19.98 19.46 5.37
N LYS A 311 -19.49 19.41 6.62
CA LYS A 311 -19.64 20.52 7.59
C LYS A 311 -19.01 21.81 7.08
N LEU A 312 -17.85 21.72 6.44
CA LEU A 312 -17.19 22.88 5.83
C LEU A 312 -18.00 23.45 4.66
N ILE A 313 -18.56 22.60 3.80
CA ILE A 313 -19.41 23.02 2.69
C ILE A 313 -20.67 23.74 3.20
N ASP A 314 -21.31 23.23 4.25
CA ASP A 314 -22.46 23.86 4.92
C ASP A 314 -22.10 25.26 5.42
N GLU A 315 -20.96 25.38 6.10
CA GLU A 315 -20.53 26.62 6.74
C GLU A 315 -20.05 27.68 5.71
N LEU A 316 -19.45 27.24 4.59
CA LEU A 316 -19.04 28.10 3.48
C LEU A 316 -20.21 28.45 2.52
N ASP A 317 -21.39 27.85 2.68
CA ASP A 317 -22.54 28.09 1.81
C ASP A 317 -23.19 29.46 2.07
N ASP A 318 -23.04 30.37 1.10
CA ASP A 318 -23.67 31.71 1.10
C ASP A 318 -25.15 31.71 0.65
N GLY A 319 -25.77 30.53 0.57
CA GLY A 319 -27.08 30.26 0.00
C GLY A 319 -27.02 29.71 -1.43
N SER A 320 -25.90 29.93 -2.15
CA SER A 320 -25.69 29.46 -3.53
C SER A 320 -24.67 28.33 -3.68
N GLY A 321 -24.23 27.73 -2.57
CA GLY A 321 -23.22 26.68 -2.48
C GLY A 321 -21.84 27.24 -2.11
N ALA A 322 -21.01 26.42 -1.48
CA ALA A 322 -19.61 26.72 -1.20
C ALA A 322 -18.78 26.75 -2.49
N LYS A 323 -17.80 27.66 -2.58
CA LYS A 323 -16.88 27.73 -3.74
C LYS A 323 -15.74 26.72 -3.57
N TYR A 324 -15.42 25.96 -4.62
CA TYR A 324 -14.28 25.03 -4.61
C TYR A 324 -12.97 25.71 -4.17
N ASP A 325 -12.67 26.91 -4.69
CA ASP A 325 -11.47 27.66 -4.32
C ASP A 325 -11.37 27.96 -2.81
N ALA A 326 -12.51 28.15 -2.13
CA ALA A 326 -12.52 28.37 -0.69
C ALA A 326 -12.26 27.08 0.08
N ILE A 327 -12.82 25.96 -0.38
CA ILE A 327 -12.58 24.63 0.18
C ILE A 327 -11.11 24.22 0.00
N TYR A 328 -10.53 24.43 -1.19
CA TYR A 328 -9.12 24.13 -1.45
C TYR A 328 -8.19 25.01 -0.62
N ARG A 329 -8.49 26.30 -0.48
CA ARG A 329 -7.70 27.20 0.37
C ARG A 329 -7.74 26.76 1.84
N TRP A 330 -8.91 26.39 2.33
CA TRP A 330 -9.04 25.83 3.68
C TRP A 330 -8.21 24.56 3.81
N GLY A 331 -8.30 23.65 2.83
CA GLY A 331 -7.51 22.44 2.75
C GLY A 331 -6.01 22.66 2.83
N GLU A 332 -5.49 23.58 2.01
CA GLU A 332 -4.09 23.98 2.01
C GLU A 332 -3.65 24.53 3.38
N GLN A 333 -4.52 25.28 4.06
CA GLN A 333 -4.25 25.83 5.40
C GLN A 333 -4.18 24.76 6.49
N VAL A 334 -4.94 23.68 6.35
CA VAL A 334 -4.91 22.53 7.27
C VAL A 334 -4.00 21.38 6.79
N GLY A 335 -3.20 21.62 5.75
CA GLY A 335 -2.23 20.65 5.24
C GLY A 335 -2.83 19.49 4.43
N ILE A 336 -4.07 19.60 3.96
CA ILE A 336 -4.71 18.59 3.10
C ILE A 336 -4.45 18.94 1.64
N HIS A 337 -3.82 18.01 0.92
CA HIS A 337 -3.56 18.16 -0.51
C HIS A 337 -4.85 18.32 -1.32
N ARG A 338 -4.78 19.18 -2.33
CA ARG A 338 -5.91 19.49 -3.20
C ARG A 338 -6.48 18.24 -3.88
N GLU A 339 -5.62 17.32 -4.31
CA GLU A 339 -6.02 16.08 -4.97
C GLU A 339 -6.91 15.22 -4.07
N VAL A 340 -6.61 15.16 -2.77
CA VAL A 340 -7.39 14.41 -1.78
C VAL A 340 -8.77 15.05 -1.60
N ILE A 341 -8.83 16.38 -1.55
CA ILE A 341 -10.11 17.12 -1.46
C ILE A 341 -10.94 16.91 -2.72
N GLU A 342 -10.32 16.96 -3.90
CA GLU A 342 -10.99 16.71 -5.18
C GLU A 342 -11.58 15.30 -5.24
N GLU A 343 -10.82 14.30 -4.81
CA GLU A 343 -11.27 12.90 -4.72
C GLU A 343 -12.42 12.73 -3.72
N THR A 344 -12.30 13.28 -2.50
CA THR A 344 -13.37 13.17 -1.51
C THR A 344 -14.64 13.93 -1.93
N ILE A 345 -14.54 15.10 -2.56
CA ILE A 345 -15.72 15.78 -3.11
C ILE A 345 -16.35 14.96 -4.24
N HIS A 346 -15.53 14.31 -5.08
CA HIS A 346 -16.04 13.40 -6.10
C HIS A 346 -16.83 12.24 -5.48
N ASP A 347 -16.30 11.61 -4.43
CA ASP A 347 -16.98 10.53 -3.72
C ASP A 347 -18.27 11.00 -3.04
N LEU A 348 -18.28 12.21 -2.45
CA LEU A 348 -19.46 12.86 -1.88
C LEU A 348 -20.54 13.12 -2.95
N LEU A 349 -20.15 13.57 -4.14
CA LEU A 349 -21.07 13.77 -5.28
C LEU A 349 -21.66 12.45 -5.76
N MET A 350 -20.83 11.41 -5.88
CA MET A 350 -21.25 10.08 -6.32
C MET A 350 -22.18 9.39 -5.30
N SER A 351 -21.93 9.64 -4.02
CA SER A 351 -22.75 9.12 -2.92
C SER A 351 -24.03 9.93 -2.69
N GLY A 352 -24.15 11.10 -3.32
CA GLY A 352 -25.31 11.99 -3.18
C GLY A 352 -25.40 12.67 -1.82
N TYR A 353 -24.27 12.93 -1.17
CA TYR A 353 -24.22 13.78 0.03
C TYR A 353 -24.14 15.27 -0.32
N VAL A 354 -23.59 15.58 -1.49
CA VAL A 354 -23.47 16.94 -2.03
C VAL A 354 -23.91 16.97 -3.50
N TYR A 355 -24.16 18.15 -4.04
CA TYR A 355 -24.45 18.40 -5.46
C TYR A 355 -23.82 19.71 -5.93
N GLU A 356 -23.70 19.88 -7.25
CA GLU A 356 -23.20 21.11 -7.86
C GLU A 356 -24.38 22.01 -8.30
N PRO A 357 -24.72 23.07 -7.55
CA PRO A 357 -25.81 24.00 -7.94
C PRO A 357 -25.42 24.87 -9.14
N ASP A 358 -24.12 25.16 -9.32
CA ASP A 358 -23.55 25.95 -10.40
C ASP A 358 -22.09 25.56 -10.62
N TYR A 359 -21.52 25.93 -11.77
CA TYR A 359 -20.13 25.64 -12.10
C TYR A 359 -19.17 26.28 -11.09
N GLY A 360 -18.31 25.45 -10.49
CA GLY A 360 -17.34 25.92 -9.50
C GLY A 360 -17.92 26.06 -8.08
N ARG A 361 -19.12 25.53 -7.81
CA ARG A 361 -19.70 25.47 -6.47
C ARG A 361 -20.21 24.07 -6.14
N VAL A 362 -20.18 23.74 -4.85
CA VAL A 362 -20.71 22.51 -4.28
C VAL A 362 -21.60 22.84 -3.08
N LYS A 363 -22.67 22.09 -2.88
CA LYS A 363 -23.63 22.29 -1.80
C LYS A 363 -24.05 20.94 -1.23
N SER A 364 -24.08 20.85 0.10
CA SER A 364 -24.67 19.73 0.85
C SER A 364 -26.17 19.60 0.56
N ILE A 365 -26.70 18.38 0.68
CA ILE A 365 -28.12 18.08 0.46
C ILE A 365 -28.99 18.34 1.70
#